data_AF-A0A9J7M249-F1
#
_entry.id   AF-A0A9J7M249-F1
#
_cell.length_a   1.000
_cell.length_b   1.000
_cell.length_c   1.000
_cell.angle_alpha   90.00
_cell.angle_beta   90.00
_cell.angle_gamma   90.00
#
_symmetry.space_group_name_H-M   'P 1'
#
loop_
_entity.id
_entity.type
_entity.pdbx_description
1 polymer ?
#
loop_
_entity_poly.entity_id
_entity_poly.type
_entity_poly.pdbx_seq_one_letter_code
_entity_poly.pdbx_strand_id
1 'polypeptide(L)'
;MHYLTVSYFDPPAPGQPPRPPTLAECELIIKYLQNKGDRQSHELLRLKSDLRDVLYSHKWTPDAYLLAKAYVADDKSSEGEVESVAKLPKVPMKNPTKKLPEAAFRETEKVSLPALKSTLGNKNVERRKRVQAAQKSRLRKEVLQ
;
A
#
# COMPACT_ATOMS: atom_id res chain seq x y z
N MET A 1 -13.67 -28.70 -0.31
CA MET A 1 -12.89 -27.46 -0.33
C MET A 1 -13.19 -26.76 -1.65
N HIS A 2 -14.17 -25.85 -1.65
CA HIS A 2 -14.51 -25.10 -2.85
C HIS A 2 -13.36 -24.17 -3.19
N TYR A 3 -12.72 -24.42 -4.33
CA TYR A 3 -11.87 -23.45 -4.98
C TYR A 3 -12.75 -22.25 -5.29
N LEU A 4 -12.68 -21.20 -4.47
CA LEU A 4 -13.03 -19.86 -4.91
C LEU A 4 -11.97 -19.50 -5.94
N THR A 5 -12.14 -20.04 -7.14
CA THR A 5 -11.41 -19.60 -8.32
C THR A 5 -11.62 -18.11 -8.42
N VAL A 6 -10.56 -17.42 -8.82
CA VAL A 6 -10.54 -16.00 -9.17
C VAL A 6 -11.37 -15.82 -10.46
N SER A 7 -12.62 -16.27 -10.47
CA SER A 7 -13.56 -16.21 -11.57
C SER A 7 -14.50 -15.01 -11.46
N TYR A 8 -14.23 -14.09 -10.53
CA TYR A 8 -14.95 -12.82 -10.41
C TYR A 8 -14.18 -11.62 -10.98
N PHE A 9 -12.97 -11.84 -11.51
CA PHE A 9 -12.26 -10.80 -12.25
C PHE A 9 -12.54 -10.99 -13.72
N ASP A 10 -13.36 -10.10 -14.27
CA ASP A 10 -13.58 -9.98 -15.71
C ASP A 10 -12.21 -9.83 -16.40
N PRO A 11 -11.77 -10.82 -17.19
CA PRO A 11 -10.48 -10.74 -17.85
C PRO A 11 -10.50 -9.56 -18.83
N PRO A 12 -9.47 -8.68 -18.81
CA PRO A 12 -9.44 -7.55 -19.73
C PRO A 12 -9.44 -8.06 -21.17
N ALA A 13 -10.25 -7.43 -22.02
CA ALA A 13 -10.22 -7.67 -23.46
C ALA A 13 -8.78 -7.51 -23.99
N PRO A 14 -8.36 -8.32 -24.99
CA PRO A 14 -6.99 -8.28 -25.49
C PRO A 14 -6.63 -6.86 -25.97
N GLY A 15 -5.60 -6.28 -25.35
CA GLY A 15 -5.11 -4.92 -25.67
C GLY A 15 -5.55 -3.81 -24.71
N GLN A 16 -6.37 -4.10 -23.69
CA GLN A 16 -6.78 -3.09 -22.70
C GLN A 16 -5.95 -3.21 -21.41
N PRO A 17 -5.48 -2.09 -20.82
CA PRO A 17 -4.79 -2.13 -19.54
C PRO A 17 -5.72 -2.67 -18.43
N PRO A 18 -5.18 -3.41 -17.45
CA PRO A 18 -5.98 -3.99 -16.38
C PRO A 18 -6.75 -2.90 -15.63
N ARG A 19 -8.07 -3.07 -15.54
CA ARG A 19 -8.94 -2.14 -14.83
C ARG A 19 -8.63 -2.20 -13.33
N PRO A 20 -8.62 -1.07 -12.60
CA PRO A 20 -8.58 -1.11 -11.15
C PRO A 20 -9.84 -1.83 -10.61
N PRO A 21 -9.72 -2.63 -9.53
CA PRO A 21 -10.86 -3.30 -8.92
C PRO A 21 -11.95 -2.30 -8.47
N THR A 22 -13.21 -2.71 -8.53
CA THR A 22 -14.33 -1.97 -7.92
C THR A 22 -14.21 -2.01 -6.39
N LEU A 23 -14.93 -1.10 -5.72
CA LEU A 23 -14.97 -1.10 -4.26
C LEU A 23 -15.50 -2.44 -3.69
N ALA A 24 -16.52 -3.03 -4.32
CA ALA A 24 -17.06 -4.31 -3.90
C ALA A 24 -16.05 -5.47 -4.09
N GLU A 25 -15.30 -5.47 -5.19
CA GLU A 25 -14.20 -6.43 -5.40
C GLU A 25 -13.10 -6.24 -4.35
N CYS A 26 -12.74 -5.00 -4.00
CA CYS A 26 -11.78 -4.71 -2.94
C CYS A 26 -12.26 -5.25 -1.59
N GLU A 27 -13.52 -5.07 -1.21
CA GLU A 27 -14.09 -5.61 0.03
C GLU A 27 -14.01 -7.14 0.08
N LEU A 28 -14.32 -7.81 -1.03
CA LEU A 28 -14.20 -9.26 -1.14
C LEU A 28 -12.74 -9.72 -1.03
N ILE A 29 -11.81 -9.03 -1.70
CA ILE A 29 -10.38 -9.31 -1.61
C ILE A 29 -9.89 -9.18 -0.17
N ILE A 30 -10.26 -8.09 0.52
CA ILE A 30 -9.84 -7.85 1.91
C ILE A 30 -10.35 -8.99 2.80
N LYS A 31 -11.64 -9.33 2.73
CA LYS A 31 -12.21 -10.43 3.54
C LYS A 31 -11.55 -11.78 3.24
N TYR A 32 -11.27 -12.06 1.96
CA TYR A 32 -10.60 -13.28 1.55
C TYR A 32 -9.16 -13.35 2.08
N LEU A 33 -8.39 -12.27 1.94
CA LEU A 33 -7.02 -12.20 2.42
C LEU A 33 -6.94 -12.26 3.94
N GLN A 34 -7.87 -11.63 4.66
CA GLN A 34 -7.98 -11.75 6.11
C GLN A 34 -8.19 -13.21 6.53
N ASN A 35 -9.20 -13.89 5.95
CA ASN A 35 -9.46 -15.30 6.26
C ASN A 35 -8.25 -16.20 5.96
N LYS A 36 -7.60 -15.97 4.81
CA LYS A 36 -6.37 -16.68 4.44
C LYS A 36 -5.24 -16.41 5.44
N GLY A 37 -5.04 -15.15 5.82
CA GLY A 37 -4.04 -14.74 6.80
C GLY A 37 -4.29 -15.37 8.17
N ASP A 38 -5.53 -15.36 8.66
CA ASP A 38 -5.93 -15.95 9.93
C ASP A 38 -5.65 -17.46 9.94
N ARG A 39 -6.03 -18.15 8.86
CA ARG A 39 -5.76 -19.58 8.71
C ARG A 39 -4.27 -19.88 8.67
N GLN A 40 -3.49 -19.13 7.91
CA GLN A 40 -2.03 -19.29 7.84
C GLN A 40 -1.37 -19.02 9.20
N SER A 41 -1.83 -18.00 9.92
CA SER A 41 -1.34 -17.69 11.26
C SER A 41 -1.62 -18.83 12.24
N HIS A 42 -2.83 -19.41 12.18
CA HIS A 42 -3.20 -20.53 13.04
C HIS A 42 -2.38 -21.79 12.73
N GLU A 43 -2.21 -22.12 11.45
CA GLU A 43 -1.37 -23.25 11.02
C GLU A 43 0.09 -23.05 11.45
N LEU A 44 0.63 -21.83 11.31
CA LEU A 44 1.98 -21.50 11.75
C LEU A 44 2.16 -21.65 13.27
N LEU A 45 1.22 -21.13 14.06
CA LEU A 45 1.25 -21.26 15.52
C LEU A 45 1.23 -22.73 15.95
N ARG A 46 0.40 -23.54 15.31
CA ARG A 46 0.36 -24.99 15.55
C ARG A 46 1.69 -25.66 15.22
N LEU A 47 2.27 -25.38 14.05
CA LEU A 47 3.57 -25.93 13.65
C LEU A 47 4.68 -25.53 14.64
N LYS A 48 4.67 -24.29 15.13
CA LYS A 48 5.64 -23.83 16.15
C LYS A 48 5.48 -24.60 17.46
N SER A 49 4.25 -24.85 17.91
CA SER A 49 3.99 -25.66 19.11
C SER A 49 4.51 -27.09 18.92
N ASP A 50 4.14 -27.74 17.81
CA ASP A 50 4.59 -29.10 17.48
C ASP A 50 6.12 -29.16 17.43
N LEU A 51 6.76 -28.14 16.83
CA LEU A 51 8.22 -28.03 16.77
C LEU A 51 8.83 -27.92 18.17
N ARG A 52 8.25 -27.11 19.06
CA ARG A 52 8.71 -26.98 20.45
C ARG A 52 8.60 -28.31 21.19
N ASP A 53 7.49 -29.01 21.05
CA ASP A 53 7.26 -30.30 21.70
C ASP A 53 8.28 -31.34 21.24
N VAL A 54 8.56 -31.40 19.94
CA VAL A 54 9.53 -32.35 19.38
C VAL A 54 10.97 -31.93 19.69
N LEU A 55 11.28 -30.64 19.86
CA LEU A 55 12.61 -30.15 20.26
C LEU A 55 13.03 -30.69 21.64
N TYR A 56 12.08 -30.95 22.54
CA TYR A 56 12.36 -31.54 23.85
C TYR A 56 12.60 -33.06 23.81
N SER A 57 12.40 -33.74 22.67
CA SER A 57 12.56 -35.20 22.54
C SER A 57 14.01 -35.71 22.41
N HIS A 58 15.01 -34.80 22.39
CA HIS A 58 16.47 -35.09 22.41
C HIS A 58 17.03 -36.01 21.31
N LYS A 59 16.28 -36.31 20.23
CA LYS A 59 16.75 -37.17 19.12
C LYS A 59 17.29 -36.42 17.90
N TRP A 60 17.64 -35.15 18.06
CA TRP A 60 17.97 -34.27 16.94
C TRP A 60 19.46 -34.24 16.67
N THR A 61 19.85 -34.10 15.40
CA THR A 61 21.23 -33.74 15.08
C THR A 61 21.51 -32.32 15.60
N PRO A 62 22.75 -31.99 15.98
CA PRO A 62 23.09 -30.67 16.51
C PRO A 62 22.69 -29.51 15.58
N ASP A 63 22.85 -29.72 14.27
CA ASP A 63 22.49 -28.74 13.23
C ASP A 63 20.97 -28.51 13.16
N ALA A 64 20.18 -29.60 13.12
CA ALA A 64 18.73 -29.51 13.13
C ALA A 64 18.21 -28.84 14.41
N TYR A 65 18.82 -29.15 15.57
CA TYR A 65 18.47 -28.53 16.85
C TYR A 65 18.73 -27.02 16.83
N LEU A 66 19.89 -26.60 16.31
CA LEU A 66 20.26 -25.19 16.22
C LEU A 66 19.28 -24.42 15.33
N LEU A 67 18.94 -24.98 14.17
CA LEU A 67 17.99 -24.39 13.23
C LEU A 67 16.59 -24.24 13.85
N ALA A 68 16.06 -25.30 14.46
CA ALA A 68 14.76 -25.24 15.12
C ALA A 68 14.74 -24.27 16.31
N LYS A 69 15.82 -24.22 17.09
CA LYS A 69 15.95 -23.26 18.19
C LYS A 69 15.93 -21.81 17.71
N ALA A 70 16.54 -21.51 16.56
CA ALA A 70 16.49 -20.17 15.97
C ALA A 70 15.05 -19.76 15.57
N TYR A 71 14.28 -20.67 14.94
CA TYR A 71 12.88 -20.41 14.59
C TYR A 71 11.97 -20.21 15.81
N VAL A 72 12.23 -20.94 16.91
CA VAL A 72 11.48 -20.76 18.17
C VAL A 72 11.91 -19.49 18.90
N ALA A 73 13.18 -19.08 18.82
CA ALA A 73 13.68 -17.87 19.48
C ALA A 73 13.12 -16.59 18.85
N ASP A 74 12.96 -16.55 17.53
CA ASP A 74 12.37 -15.42 16.80
C ASP A 74 10.93 -15.10 17.26
N ASP A 75 10.21 -16.13 17.72
CA ASP A 75 8.86 -15.99 18.31
C ASP A 75 8.88 -15.19 19.62
N LYS A 76 9.88 -15.43 20.48
CA LYS A 76 10.02 -14.74 21.78
C LYS A 76 10.33 -13.25 21.65
N SER A 77 11.02 -12.84 20.58
CA SER A 77 11.19 -11.42 20.26
C SER A 77 9.89 -10.74 19.87
N SER A 78 8.95 -11.49 19.27
CA SER A 78 7.62 -10.96 18.91
C SER A 78 6.60 -11.04 20.04
N GLU A 79 6.80 -11.90 21.05
CA GLU A 79 5.95 -12.02 22.25
C GLU A 79 5.92 -10.72 23.09
N GLY A 80 6.97 -9.89 23.03
CA GLY A 80 6.99 -8.55 23.62
C GLY A 80 6.23 -7.46 22.85
N GLU A 81 5.76 -7.77 21.63
CA GLU A 81 5.00 -6.87 20.74
C GLU A 81 3.55 -7.36 20.47
N VAL A 82 3.03 -8.27 21.30
CA VAL A 82 1.69 -8.89 21.12
C VAL A 82 0.52 -7.92 21.38
N GLU A 83 0.78 -6.66 21.72
CA GLU A 83 -0.23 -5.60 21.72
C GLU A 83 -0.35 -4.84 20.37
N SER A 84 0.16 -5.43 19.28
CA SER A 84 -0.07 -4.90 17.94
C SER A 84 -0.86 -5.88 17.09
N VAL A 85 -2.18 -5.89 17.30
CA VAL A 85 -3.15 -6.32 16.30
C VAL A 85 -2.68 -5.83 14.94
N ALA A 86 -2.17 -6.75 14.11
CA ALA A 86 -1.85 -6.61 12.69
C ALA A 86 -1.75 -5.15 12.21
N LYS A 87 -0.77 -4.38 12.69
CA LYS A 87 -0.61 -3.00 12.24
C LYS A 87 -0.12 -3.05 10.81
N LEU A 88 -1.06 -2.85 9.88
CA LEU A 88 -0.75 -2.67 8.47
C LEU A 88 0.40 -1.65 8.36
N PRO A 89 1.40 -1.90 7.49
CA PRO A 89 2.51 -0.99 7.32
C PRO A 89 1.96 0.40 7.01
N LYS A 90 2.34 1.38 7.85
CA LYS A 90 1.88 2.76 7.72
C LYS A 90 2.45 3.34 6.44
N VAL A 91 1.64 3.38 5.38
CA VAL A 91 2.02 4.05 4.12
C VAL A 91 2.03 5.55 4.37
N PRO A 92 3.15 6.26 4.19
CA PRO A 92 3.18 7.71 4.32
C PRO A 92 2.29 8.31 3.23
N MET A 93 1.15 8.85 3.61
CA MET A 93 0.34 9.65 2.69
C MET A 93 1.15 10.92 2.38
N LYS A 94 1.65 11.04 1.15
CA LYS A 94 2.26 12.28 0.67
C LYS A 94 1.16 13.35 0.61
N ASN A 95 1.06 14.16 1.64
CA ASN A 95 0.25 15.38 1.62
C ASN A 95 0.76 16.30 0.48
N PRO A 96 -0.06 16.73 -0.48
CA PRO A 96 0.38 17.58 -1.59
C PRO A 96 0.49 19.07 -1.21
N THR A 97 0.94 19.39 0.00
CA THR A 97 1.15 20.77 0.47
C THR A 97 2.27 20.85 1.50
N LYS A 98 3.48 20.47 1.09
CA LYS A 98 4.70 20.99 1.70
C LYS A 98 5.57 21.48 0.55
N LYS A 99 5.70 22.81 0.44
CA LYS A 99 6.65 23.45 -0.47
C LYS A 99 8.01 22.77 -0.23
N LEU A 100 8.67 22.31 -1.30
CA LEU A 100 9.97 21.66 -1.17
C LEU A 100 10.93 22.58 -0.41
N PRO A 101 11.80 22.05 0.46
CA PRO A 101 12.88 22.82 1.06
C PRO A 101 13.79 23.38 -0.03
N GLU A 102 14.23 24.63 0.14
CA GLU A 102 15.18 25.38 -0.71
C GLU A 102 16.47 24.60 -1.06
N ALA A 103 16.77 23.54 -0.30
CA ALA A 103 17.88 22.63 -0.56
C ALA A 103 17.74 21.79 -1.85
N ALA A 104 16.56 21.74 -2.48
CA ALA A 104 16.34 21.03 -3.75
C ALA A 104 17.01 21.69 -4.97
N PHE A 105 17.66 22.86 -4.81
CA PHE A 105 18.32 23.59 -5.90
C PHE A 105 19.85 23.45 -5.90
N ARG A 106 20.44 22.56 -5.09
CA ARG A 106 21.89 22.33 -5.14
C ARG A 106 22.23 21.31 -6.23
N GLU A 107 22.68 21.87 -7.36
CA GLU A 107 23.36 21.23 -8.50
C GLU A 107 22.73 19.94 -9.03
N THR A 108 21.56 20.08 -9.65
CA THR A 108 21.07 19.10 -10.61
C THR A 108 21.93 19.14 -11.88
N GLU A 109 22.45 17.99 -12.28
CA GLU A 109 22.99 17.70 -13.61
C GLU A 109 22.18 18.43 -14.70
N LYS A 110 22.90 18.97 -15.69
CA LYS A 110 22.33 19.71 -16.81
C LYS A 110 21.51 18.78 -17.72
N VAL A 111 20.31 18.41 -17.28
CA VAL A 111 19.33 17.73 -18.12
C VAL A 111 18.75 18.78 -19.06
N SER A 112 19.23 18.79 -20.30
CA SER A 112 18.66 19.61 -21.37
C SER A 112 17.32 19.00 -21.78
N LEU A 113 16.23 19.54 -21.24
CA LEU A 113 14.89 19.18 -21.66
C LEU A 113 14.56 19.92 -22.95
N PRO A 114 13.89 19.25 -23.92
CA PRO A 114 13.45 19.92 -25.13
C PRO A 114 12.53 21.10 -24.77
N ALA A 115 12.75 22.24 -25.43
CA ALA A 115 11.96 23.44 -25.20
C ALA A 115 10.48 23.12 -25.38
N LEU A 116 9.67 23.30 -24.33
CA LEU A 116 8.22 23.25 -24.45
C LEU A 116 7.83 24.33 -25.46
N LYS A 117 7.33 23.91 -26.63
CA LYS A 117 6.80 24.84 -27.62
C LYS A 117 5.70 25.64 -26.94
N SER A 118 5.89 26.95 -26.82
CA SER A 118 4.93 27.87 -26.23
C SER A 118 3.57 27.58 -26.84
N THR A 119 2.57 27.25 -26.01
CA THR A 119 1.21 27.06 -26.51
C THR A 119 0.76 28.39 -27.12
N LEU A 120 0.79 28.51 -28.45
CA LEU A 120 0.26 29.62 -29.24
C LEU A 120 -1.27 29.61 -29.17
N GLY A 121 -1.79 29.72 -27.95
CA GLY A 121 -3.19 29.57 -27.69
C GLY A 121 -3.52 30.22 -26.35
N ASN A 122 -4.36 31.24 -26.42
CA ASN A 122 -4.91 31.96 -25.28
C ASN A 122 -5.77 31.07 -24.35
N LYS A 123 -5.80 29.75 -24.56
CA LYS A 123 -6.55 28.76 -23.77
C LYS A 123 -6.21 28.84 -22.28
N ASN A 124 -4.95 29.09 -21.93
CA ASN A 124 -4.55 29.22 -20.51
C ASN A 124 -5.01 30.57 -19.91
N VAL A 125 -4.91 31.66 -20.68
CA VAL A 125 -5.43 32.99 -20.28
C VAL A 125 -6.95 32.96 -20.12
N GLU A 126 -7.65 32.31 -21.05
CA GLU A 126 -9.09 32.11 -21.04
C GLU A 126 -9.53 31.27 -19.83
N ARG A 127 -8.81 30.18 -19.54
CA ARG A 127 -9.04 29.35 -18.34
C ARG A 127 -8.85 30.17 -17.06
N ARG A 128 -7.79 30.98 -16.98
CA ARG A 128 -7.52 31.86 -15.83
C ARG A 128 -8.61 32.93 -15.65
N LYS A 129 -9.08 33.55 -16.74
CA LYS A 129 -10.22 34.49 -16.70
C LYS A 129 -11.49 33.82 -16.20
N ARG A 130 -11.82 32.61 -16.67
CA ARG A 130 -13.00 31.85 -16.21
C ARG A 130 -12.92 31.51 -14.72
N VAL A 131 -11.76 31.08 -14.24
CA VAL A 131 -11.54 30.80 -12.81
C VAL A 131 -11.68 32.07 -11.97
N GLN A 132 -11.10 33.19 -12.41
CA GLN A 132 -11.17 34.46 -11.68
C GLN A 132 -12.60 35.02 -11.66
N ALA A 133 -13.36 34.88 -12.75
CA ALA A 133 -14.77 35.27 -12.81
C ALA A 133 -15.64 34.42 -11.86
N ALA A 134 -15.41 33.11 -11.81
CA ALA A 134 -16.10 32.21 -10.89
C ALA A 134 -15.74 32.48 -9.42
N GLN A 135 -14.51 32.85 -9.12
CA GLN A 135 -14.12 33.28 -7.76
C GLN A 135 -14.77 34.61 -7.37
N LYS A 136 -14.81 35.59 -8.28
CA LYS A 136 -15.43 36.90 -8.01
C LYS A 136 -16.95 36.81 -7.84
N SER A 137 -17.62 35.92 -8.58
CA SER A 137 -19.06 35.70 -8.42
C SER A 137 -19.40 35.01 -7.09
N ARG A 138 -18.55 34.08 -6.63
CA ARG A 138 -18.66 33.48 -5.29
C ARG A 138 -18.49 34.53 -4.20
N LEU A 139 -17.45 35.36 -4.29
CA LEU A 139 -17.20 36.41 -3.31
C LEU A 139 -18.34 37.45 -3.25
N ARG A 140 -18.94 37.80 -4.39
CA ARG A 140 -20.12 38.72 -4.41
C ARG A 140 -21.37 38.12 -3.78
N LYS A 141 -21.52 36.79 -3.78
CA LYS A 141 -22.64 36.12 -3.08
C LYS A 141 -22.44 36.08 -1.56
N GLU A 142 -21.19 36.06 -1.10
CA GLU A 142 -20.86 36.11 0.33
C GLU A 142 -20.97 37.52 0.93
N VAL A 143 -20.82 38.58 0.11
CA VAL A 143 -20.89 39.99 0.57
C VAL A 143 -22.32 40.57 0.58
N LEU A 144 -23.30 39.85 0.02
CA LEU A 144 -24.72 40.27 -0.05
C LEU A 144 -25.64 39.41 0.84
N GLN A 145 -25.09 38.70 1.84
CA GLN A 145 -25.86 38.05 2.90
C GLN A 145 -25.82 38.87 4.18
#